data_AF-A0A8H7ZUX8-F1
#
_entry.id   AF-A0A8H7ZUX8-F1
#
_cell.length_a   1.000
_cell.length_b   1.000
_cell.length_c   1.000
_cell.angle_alpha   90.00
_cell.angle_beta   90.00
_cell.angle_gamma   90.00
#
_symmetry.space_group_name_H-M   'P 1'
#
loop_
_entity.id
_entity.type
_entity.pdbx_description
1 polymer ?
#
loop_
_entity_poly.entity_id
_entity_poly.type
_entity_poly.pdbx_seq_one_letter_code
_entity_poly.pdbx_strand_id
1 'polypeptide(L)'
;MRFVSCRSTISTSASLPLSLRPQMTNTPTGGKFDLVLSPRTTDGKPIEDVVVVYRMSHAVDKANFSCNVGQQSLDVTTKTLTWAIGKVSVQERIPMLSGTFTTK
;
A
#
# COMPACT_ATOMS: atom_id res chain seq x y z
N MET A 1 -15.42 -19.91 30.25
CA MET A 1 -14.67 -18.64 30.18
C MET A 1 -15.23 -17.82 29.02
N ARG A 2 -15.86 -16.66 29.28
CA ARG A 2 -16.37 -15.76 28.23
C ARG A 2 -15.32 -14.68 27.97
N PHE A 3 -14.73 -14.71 26.79
CA PHE A 3 -13.92 -13.59 26.30
C PHE A 3 -14.87 -12.44 25.93
N VAL A 4 -14.64 -11.26 26.50
CA VAL A 4 -15.40 -10.05 26.17
C VAL A 4 -14.83 -9.49 24.88
N SER A 5 -15.69 -9.27 23.88
CA SER A 5 -15.35 -8.56 22.65
C SER A 5 -15.73 -7.09 22.83
N CYS A 6 -14.76 -6.18 22.72
CA CYS A 6 -14.98 -4.74 22.77
C CYS A 6 -14.76 -4.12 21.39
N ARG A 7 -15.59 -3.14 21.02
CA ARG A 7 -15.36 -2.29 19.85
C ARG A 7 -14.84 -0.95 20.34
N SER A 8 -13.66 -0.55 19.88
CA SER A 8 -13.12 0.79 20.08
C SER A 8 -13.20 1.57 18.78
N THR A 9 -13.57 2.84 18.87
CA THR A 9 -13.53 3.77 17.73
C THR A 9 -12.23 4.54 17.81
N ILE A 10 -11.43 4.46 16.75
CA ILE A 10 -10.18 5.22 16.63
C ILE A 10 -10.52 6.70 16.48
N SER A 11 -10.06 7.54 17.41
CA SER A 11 -10.35 8.98 17.44
C SER A 11 -9.43 9.82 16.55
N THR A 12 -8.21 9.35 16.27
CA THR A 12 -7.23 10.04 15.41
C THR A 12 -6.37 9.07 14.60
N SER A 13 -5.93 9.50 13.42
CA SER A 13 -5.03 8.72 12.54
C SER A 13 -3.65 8.45 13.15
N ALA A 14 -3.25 9.20 14.18
CA ALA A 14 -2.00 9.01 14.93
C ALA A 14 -1.94 7.66 15.66
N SER A 15 -3.08 7.00 15.88
CA SER A 15 -3.17 5.69 16.52
C SER A 15 -2.98 4.51 15.56
N LEU A 16 -2.90 4.75 14.24
CA LEU A 16 -2.67 3.68 13.27
C LEU A 16 -1.17 3.39 13.14
N PRO A 17 -0.72 2.13 13.16
CA PRO A 17 0.70 1.80 13.14
C PRO A 17 1.37 2.04 11.76
N LEU A 18 0.57 2.15 10.69
CA LEU A 18 1.02 2.45 9.34
C LEU A 18 0.24 3.62 8.76
N SER A 19 0.89 4.39 7.89
CA SER A 19 0.27 5.38 7.02
C SER A 19 0.62 5.07 5.57
N LEU A 20 -0.37 5.09 4.68
CA LEU A 20 -0.14 5.03 3.24
C LEU A 20 -0.42 6.41 2.64
N ARG A 21 0.53 6.97 1.90
CA ARG A 21 0.36 8.21 1.15
C ARG A 21 0.30 7.89 -0.35
N PRO A 22 -0.90 7.89 -0.96
CA PRO A 22 -1.04 7.82 -2.40
C PRO A 22 -0.87 9.21 -3.03
N GLN A 23 -0.10 9.29 -4.11
CA GLN A 23 -0.08 10.43 -5.03
C GLN A 23 -0.37 9.90 -6.43
N MET A 24 -1.34 10.50 -7.13
CA MET A 24 -1.74 10.04 -8.46
C MET A 24 -1.89 11.23 -9.39
N THR A 25 -1.46 11.06 -10.64
CA THR A 25 -1.66 12.03 -11.72
C THR A 25 -2.28 11.31 -12.89
N ASN A 26 -3.44 11.80 -13.33
CA ASN A 26 -4.18 11.19 -14.42
C ASN A 26 -4.07 12.08 -15.67
N THR A 27 -3.93 11.43 -16.82
CA THR A 27 -4.01 12.01 -18.15
C THR A 27 -5.13 11.29 -18.93
N PRO A 28 -5.60 11.83 -20.06
CA PRO A 28 -6.63 11.17 -20.86
C PRO A 28 -6.28 9.75 -21.32
N THR A 29 -4.98 9.44 -21.44
CA THR A 29 -4.47 8.15 -21.95
C THR A 29 -3.79 7.30 -20.89
N GLY A 30 -3.82 7.70 -19.62
CA GLY A 30 -3.13 6.99 -18.57
C GLY A 30 -2.84 7.82 -17.33
N GLY A 31 -1.70 7.55 -16.71
CA GLY A 31 -1.29 8.27 -15.52
C GLY A 31 -0.05 7.71 -14.84
N LYS A 32 0.30 8.34 -13.73
CA LYS A 32 1.36 7.93 -12.81
C LYS A 32 0.80 7.82 -11.41
N PHE A 33 1.36 6.93 -10.62
CA PHE A 33 1.02 6.81 -9.21
C PHE A 33 2.27 6.50 -8.38
N ASP A 34 2.27 7.03 -7.17
CA ASP A 34 3.30 6.83 -6.16
C ASP A 34 2.62 6.48 -4.83
N LEU A 35 3.03 5.37 -4.24
CA LEU A 35 2.58 4.89 -2.94
C LEU A 35 3.77 4.92 -1.98
N VAL A 36 3.64 5.66 -0.89
CA VAL A 36 4.64 5.71 0.18
C VAL A 36 4.04 5.16 1.44
N LEU A 37 4.63 4.09 1.99
CA LEU A 37 4.23 3.52 3.28
C LEU A 37 5.14 4.08 4.37
N SER A 38 4.57 4.80 5.33
CA SER A 38 5.30 5.34 6.48
C SER A 38 4.89 4.58 7.74
N PRO A 39 5.81 3.82 8.38
CA PRO A 39 5.54 3.27 9.70
C PRO A 39 5.47 4.39 10.73
N ARG A 40 4.55 4.25 11.70
CA ARG A 40 4.53 5.06 12.91
C ARG A 40 5.19 4.30 14.06
N THR A 41 5.60 5.02 15.09
CA THR A 41 6.23 4.41 16.28
C THR A 41 5.31 3.37 16.91
N THR A 42 5.77 2.14 16.93
CA THR A 42 5.08 0.93 17.42
C THR A 42 5.73 0.42 18.70
N ASP A 43 6.12 1.32 19.60
CA ASP A 43 6.90 0.99 20.81
C ASP A 43 8.14 0.12 20.53
N GLY A 44 8.78 0.37 19.38
CA GLY A 44 9.99 -0.32 18.94
C GLY A 44 9.79 -1.69 18.28
N LYS A 45 8.55 -2.16 18.14
CA LYS A 45 8.26 -3.46 17.51
C LYS A 45 8.08 -3.32 15.99
N PRO A 46 8.74 -4.14 15.16
CA PRO A 46 8.48 -4.12 13.73
C PRO A 46 7.05 -4.58 13.42
N ILE A 47 6.53 -4.11 12.30
CA ILE A 47 5.25 -4.58 11.74
C ILE A 47 5.59 -5.63 10.68
N GLU A 48 5.06 -6.83 10.83
CA GLU A 48 5.35 -7.98 9.98
C GLU A 48 4.16 -8.29 9.06
N ASP A 49 4.41 -9.11 8.05
CA ASP A 49 3.41 -9.55 7.05
C ASP A 49 2.62 -8.40 6.39
N VAL A 50 3.30 -7.28 6.14
CA VAL A 50 2.67 -6.11 5.50
C VAL A 50 2.47 -6.37 4.00
N VAL A 51 1.22 -6.32 3.57
CA VAL A 51 0.81 -6.43 2.17
C VAL A 51 -0.12 -5.27 1.82
N VAL A 52 0.15 -4.59 0.70
CA VAL A 52 -0.73 -3.56 0.12
C VAL A 52 -1.40 -4.14 -1.12
N VAL A 53 -2.72 -4.03 -1.17
CA VAL A 53 -3.53 -4.47 -2.32
C VAL A 53 -4.15 -3.23 -2.97
N TYR A 54 -3.77 -2.96 -4.21
CA TYR A 54 -4.29 -1.85 -5.02
C TYR A 54 -5.09 -2.39 -6.20
N ARG A 55 -6.39 -2.11 -6.21
CA ARG A 55 -7.27 -2.47 -7.33
C ARG A 55 -7.30 -1.34 -8.34
N MET A 56 -6.83 -1.63 -9.55
CA MET A 56 -6.85 -0.68 -10.65
C MET A 56 -8.25 -0.62 -11.29
N SER A 57 -8.53 0.48 -11.98
CA SER A 57 -9.73 0.58 -12.81
C SER A 57 -9.69 -0.43 -13.96
N HIS A 58 -10.85 -0.97 -14.35
CA HIS A 58 -10.97 -1.83 -15.53
C HIS A 58 -10.57 -1.13 -16.84
N ALA A 59 -10.55 0.21 -16.86
CA ALA A 59 -10.07 0.99 -18.01
C ALA A 59 -8.55 0.89 -18.22
N VAL A 60 -7.80 0.41 -17.23
CA VAL A 60 -6.34 0.24 -17.32
C VAL A 60 -6.01 -0.93 -18.24
N ASP A 61 -5.38 -0.62 -19.36
CA ASP A 61 -4.90 -1.62 -20.33
C ASP A 61 -3.59 -2.24 -19.85
N LYS A 62 -2.59 -1.39 -19.60
CA LYS A 62 -1.24 -1.76 -19.18
C LYS A 62 -0.81 -0.94 -17.99
N ALA A 63 0.02 -1.53 -17.15
CA ALA A 63 0.64 -0.82 -16.04
C ALA A 63 2.05 -1.37 -15.79
N ASN A 64 2.97 -0.47 -15.47
CA ASN A 64 4.35 -0.77 -15.10
C ASN A 64 4.60 -0.20 -13.71
N PHE A 65 5.33 -0.93 -12.87
CA PHE A 65 5.56 -0.54 -11.48
C PHE A 65 6.88 -1.10 -10.99
N SER A 66 7.47 -0.35 -10.06
CA SER A 66 8.71 -0.68 -9.38
C SER A 66 8.59 -0.33 -7.91
N CYS A 67 9.01 -1.22 -7.03
CA CYS A 67 9.12 -0.96 -5.60
C CYS A 67 10.57 -0.97 -5.14
N ASN A 68 10.90 -0.19 -4.11
CA ASN A 68 12.24 -0.16 -3.52
C ASN A 68 12.46 -1.25 -2.45
N VAL A 69 11.37 -1.81 -1.92
CA VAL A 69 11.33 -2.83 -0.86
C VAL A 69 10.18 -3.78 -1.19
N GLY A 70 10.37 -5.06 -0.91
CA GLY A 70 9.36 -6.09 -1.16
C GLY A 70 9.26 -6.52 -2.62
N GLN A 71 8.18 -7.22 -2.93
CA GLN A 71 7.86 -7.75 -4.25
C GLN A 71 6.46 -7.32 -4.68
N GLN A 72 6.28 -7.16 -5.98
CA GLN A 72 5.04 -6.73 -6.63
C GLN A 72 4.49 -7.85 -7.52
N SER A 73 3.17 -7.94 -7.66
CA SER A 73 2.54 -8.85 -8.62
C SER A 73 1.26 -8.24 -9.13
N LEU A 74 0.97 -8.43 -10.41
CA LEU A 74 -0.26 -7.96 -11.03
C LEU A 74 -1.06 -9.16 -11.53
N ASP A 75 -2.25 -9.33 -10.98
CA ASP A 75 -3.27 -10.16 -11.60
C ASP A 75 -3.93 -9.34 -12.71
N VAL A 76 -3.65 -9.71 -13.97
CA VAL A 76 -4.18 -9.03 -15.16
C VAL A 76 -5.68 -9.24 -15.35
N THR A 77 -6.25 -10.30 -14.79
CA THR A 77 -7.67 -10.63 -14.89
C THR A 77 -8.48 -9.77 -13.92
N THR A 78 -8.06 -9.72 -12.65
CA THR A 78 -8.73 -8.90 -11.63
C THR A 78 -8.24 -7.46 -11.58
N LYS A 79 -7.20 -7.12 -12.35
CA LYS A 79 -6.50 -5.82 -12.35
C LYS A 79 -6.05 -5.43 -10.93
N THR A 80 -5.59 -6.42 -10.16
CA THR A 80 -5.17 -6.24 -8.78
C THR A 80 -3.65 -6.29 -8.68
N LEU A 81 -3.06 -5.17 -8.25
CA LEU A 81 -1.65 -5.08 -7.87
C LEU A 81 -1.51 -5.45 -6.39
N THR A 82 -0.70 -6.46 -6.12
CA THR A 82 -0.32 -6.87 -4.76
C THR A 82 1.14 -6.51 -4.54
N TRP A 83 1.41 -5.75 -3.48
CA TRP A 83 2.75 -5.37 -3.04
C TRP A 83 3.01 -5.99 -1.67
N ALA A 84 3.79 -7.07 -1.67
CA ALA A 84 4.22 -7.79 -0.47
C ALA A 84 5.51 -7.17 0.06
N ILE A 85 5.40 -6.40 1.15
CA ILE A 85 6.50 -5.63 1.75
C ILE A 85 7.23 -6.49 2.78
N GLY A 86 6.48 -7.33 3.51
CA GLY A 86 7.02 -8.15 4.58
C GLY A 86 7.15 -7.34 5.87
N LYS A 87 8.39 -7.05 6.28
CA LYS A 87 8.70 -6.38 7.54
C LYS A 87 8.92 -4.88 7.33
N VAL A 88 8.38 -4.06 8.24
CA VAL A 88 8.51 -2.60 8.22
C VAL A 88 8.87 -2.09 9.61
N SER A 89 9.89 -1.23 9.70
CA SER A 89 10.30 -0.56 10.93
C SER A 89 10.66 0.91 10.67
N VAL A 90 10.63 1.75 11.71
CA VAL A 90 10.91 3.20 11.60
C VAL A 90 12.37 3.50 11.20
N GLN A 91 13.28 2.58 11.48
CA GLN A 91 14.72 2.74 11.23
C GLN A 91 15.14 2.27 9.82
N GLU A 92 14.30 1.48 9.16
CA GLU A 92 14.55 0.95 7.83
C GLU A 92 14.14 1.93 6.73
N ARG A 93 14.54 1.59 5.49
CA ARG A 93 14.17 2.37 4.31
C ARG A 93 12.64 2.42 4.17
N ILE A 94 12.10 3.62 4.00
CA ILE A 94 10.67 3.84 3.76
C ILE A 94 10.23 3.06 2.50
N PRO A 95 9.29 2.12 2.61
CA PRO A 95 8.77 1.39 1.46
C PRO A 95 8.04 2.33 0.50
N MET A 96 8.38 2.21 -0.78
CA MET A 96 7.81 3.00 -1.86
C MET A 96 7.53 2.10 -3.06
N LEU A 97 6.39 2.33 -3.70
CA LEU A 97 6.02 1.73 -4.97
C LEU A 97 5.55 2.83 -5.91
N SER A 98 6.18 2.92 -7.07
CA SER A 98 5.87 3.89 -8.11
C SER A 98 5.52 3.17 -9.39
N GLY A 99 4.63 3.74 -10.18
CA GLY A 99 4.24 3.15 -11.44
C GLY A 99 3.54 4.10 -12.40
N THR A 100 3.35 3.59 -13.61
CA THR A 100 2.57 4.23 -14.66
C THR A 100 1.50 3.28 -15.16
N PHE A 101 0.40 3.81 -15.64
CA PHE A 101 -0.65 3.03 -16.28
C PHE A 101 -1.12 3.73 -17.55
N THR A 102 -1.63 2.96 -18.50
CA THR A 102 -2.27 3.46 -19.70
C THR A 102 -3.72 3.02 -19.72
N THR A 103 -4.60 3.93 -20.13
CA THR A 103 -6.04 3.66 -20.28
C THR A 103 -6.41 3.58 -21.75
N LYS A 104 -7.43 2.78 -22.07
CA LYS A 104 -8.03 2.76 -23.42
C LYS A 104 -8.93 3.97 -23.65
#